data_AF-A0A6J7CWH4-F1
#
_entry.id   AF-A0A6J7CWH4-F1
#
_cell.length_a   1.000
_cell.length_b   1.000
_cell.length_c   1.000
_cell.angle_alpha   90.00
_cell.angle_beta   90.00
_cell.angle_gamma   90.00
#
_symmetry.space_group_name_H-M   'P 1'
#
loop_
_entity.id
_entity.type
_entity.pdbx_description
1 polymer ?
#
loop_
_entity_poly.entity_id
_entity_poly.type
_entity_poly.pdbx_seq_one_letter_code
_entity_poly.pdbx_strand_id
1 'polypeptide(L)'
;MEGLGEIVTPLASPGELSVIIATPPFQCSTPAVYRTWDELGGPTSDRVIESPGPWASIWAGEWRNDLEPAAERLAPDLVEFRMMVEKLCGRPAMLAGSGSSYAVVMPDSDAAAAAATQLAAIKGLTAWSGRVSTAPQERSST
;
A
#
# COMPACT_ATOMS: atom_id res chain seq x y z
N MET A 1 1.51 -14.32 -4.45
CA MET A 1 2.41 -14.56 -5.59
C MET A 1 3.74 -15.02 -5.04
N GLU A 2 4.48 -15.84 -5.78
CA GLU A 2 5.77 -16.40 -5.38
C GLU A 2 6.81 -16.19 -6.51
N GLY A 3 8.07 -16.52 -6.23
CA GLY A 3 9.19 -16.23 -7.12
C GLY A 3 9.50 -14.73 -7.14
N LEU A 4 9.68 -14.16 -8.33
CA LEU A 4 9.74 -12.72 -8.58
C LEU A 4 8.33 -12.12 -8.81
N GLY A 5 7.27 -12.91 -8.58
CA GLY A 5 5.88 -12.53 -8.80
C GLY A 5 5.22 -13.20 -10.00
N GLU A 6 5.94 -14.05 -10.73
CA GLU A 6 5.46 -14.77 -11.89
C GLU A 6 4.55 -15.96 -11.54
N ILE A 7 4.66 -16.49 -10.32
CA ILE A 7 3.84 -17.62 -9.87
C ILE A 7 2.61 -17.08 -9.13
N VAL A 8 1.44 -17.24 -9.75
CA VAL A 8 0.16 -16.73 -9.24
C VAL A 8 -0.77 -17.88 -8.87
N THR A 9 -1.02 -18.04 -7.57
CA THR A 9 -2.09 -18.90 -7.05
C THR A 9 -3.32 -18.05 -6.74
N PRO A 10 -4.48 -18.31 -7.35
CA PRO A 10 -5.71 -17.59 -7.04
C PRO A 10 -6.11 -17.76 -5.57
N LEU A 11 -6.55 -16.68 -4.95
CA LEU A 11 -7.10 -16.68 -3.59
C LEU A 11 -8.62 -16.46 -3.64
N ALA A 12 -9.34 -16.99 -2.65
CA ALA A 12 -10.76 -16.72 -2.49
C ALA A 12 -11.03 -15.21 -2.38
N SER A 13 -12.24 -14.76 -2.69
CA SER A 13 -12.65 -13.37 -2.48
C SER A 13 -13.34 -13.24 -1.14
N PRO A 14 -12.78 -12.51 -0.15
CA PRO A 14 -13.44 -12.33 1.12
C PRO A 14 -14.43 -11.15 1.07
N GLY A 15 -14.39 -10.33 0.01
CA GLY A 15 -15.21 -9.13 -0.18
C GLY A 15 -14.44 -8.01 -0.85
N GLU A 16 -15.02 -6.81 -0.87
CA GLU A 16 -14.37 -5.60 -1.39
C GLU A 16 -13.65 -4.83 -0.27
N LEU A 17 -12.55 -4.15 -0.60
CA LEU A 17 -11.92 -3.14 0.27
C LEU A 17 -12.01 -1.78 -0.37
N SER A 18 -12.39 -0.78 0.41
CA SER A 18 -12.20 0.61 0.04
C SER A 18 -10.77 1.01 0.41
N VAL A 19 -10.02 1.52 -0.56
CA VAL A 19 -8.61 1.87 -0.37
C VAL A 19 -8.30 3.26 -0.91
N ILE A 20 -7.29 3.89 -0.34
CA ILE A 20 -6.62 5.06 -0.89
C ILE A 20 -5.22 4.66 -1.32
N ILE A 21 -4.79 5.12 -2.49
CA ILE A 21 -3.39 5.11 -2.91
C ILE A 21 -2.89 6.55 -2.89
N ALA A 22 -1.90 6.83 -2.05
CA ALA A 22 -1.26 8.13 -1.93
C ALA A 22 0.19 8.05 -2.43
N THR A 23 0.56 8.91 -3.36
CA THR A 23 1.87 8.92 -4.02
C THR A 23 2.55 10.28 -3.81
N PRO A 24 3.79 10.30 -3.28
CA PRO A 24 4.56 11.53 -3.13
C PRO A 24 5.08 12.05 -4.49
N PRO A 25 5.55 13.32 -4.58
CA PRO A 25 6.10 13.90 -5.81
C PRO A 25 7.47 13.34 -6.24
N PHE A 26 7.91 12.23 -5.66
CA PHE A 26 9.19 11.57 -5.93
C PHE A 26 8.99 10.06 -6.06
N GLN A 27 9.99 9.38 -6.60
CA GLN A 27 9.94 7.95 -6.91
C GLN A 27 11.06 7.20 -6.20
N CYS A 28 10.84 5.90 -5.95
CA CYS A 28 11.85 4.98 -5.47
C CYS A 28 12.26 4.04 -6.61
N SER A 29 13.56 3.95 -6.89
CA SER A 29 14.07 2.99 -7.87
C SER A 29 13.94 1.58 -7.32
N THR A 30 13.10 0.74 -7.94
CA THR A 30 12.91 -0.65 -7.50
C THR A 30 14.24 -1.40 -7.33
N PRO A 31 15.19 -1.39 -8.29
CA PRO A 31 16.49 -2.03 -8.08
C PRO A 31 17.31 -1.46 -6.92
N ALA A 32 17.19 -0.16 -6.64
CA ALA A 32 17.91 0.45 -5.53
C ALA A 32 17.33 0.01 -4.18
N VAL A 33 16.00 -0.07 -4.07
CA VAL A 33 15.33 -0.54 -2.85
C VAL A 33 15.72 -1.98 -2.53
N TYR A 34 15.73 -2.88 -3.53
CA TYR A 34 16.17 -4.26 -3.32
C TYR A 34 17.66 -4.35 -2.92
N ARG A 35 18.54 -3.57 -3.55
CA ARG A 35 19.95 -3.51 -3.13
C ARG A 35 20.11 -3.02 -1.69
N THR A 36 19.39 -1.97 -1.31
CA THR A 36 19.42 -1.47 0.07
C THR A 36 18.86 -2.50 1.05
N TRP A 37 17.86 -3.29 0.66
CA TRP A 37 17.34 -4.39 1.48
C TRP A 37 18.39 -5.49 1.69
N ASP A 38 19.11 -5.89 0.63
CA ASP A 38 20.23 -6.83 0.72
C ASP A 38 21.36 -6.29 1.62
N GLU A 39 21.71 -5.01 1.48
CA GLU A 39 22.73 -4.32 2.29
C GLU A 39 22.35 -4.26 3.79
N LEU A 40 21.06 -4.20 4.10
CA LEU A 40 20.53 -4.27 5.47
C LEU A 40 20.46 -5.70 6.03
N GLY A 41 20.86 -6.71 5.26
CA GLY A 41 20.83 -8.11 5.67
C GLY A 41 19.46 -8.77 5.53
N GLY A 42 18.59 -8.23 4.68
CA GLY A 42 17.26 -8.78 4.43
C GLY A 42 16.28 -8.61 5.59
N PRO A 43 16.05 -7.38 6.09
CA PRO A 43 15.21 -7.16 7.26
C PRO A 43 13.73 -7.52 6.99
N THR A 44 13.05 -7.95 8.05
CA THR A 44 11.58 -7.93 8.11
C THR A 44 11.10 -6.58 8.64
N SER A 45 9.98 -6.07 8.15
CA SER A 45 9.41 -4.83 8.69
C SER A 45 8.75 -5.09 10.04
N ASP A 46 9.06 -4.24 11.03
CA ASP A 46 8.36 -4.20 12.32
C ASP A 46 6.97 -3.54 12.21
N ARG A 47 6.69 -2.87 11.09
CA ARG A 47 5.39 -2.23 10.85
C ARG A 47 4.41 -3.24 10.29
N VAL A 48 3.46 -3.58 11.15
CA VAL A 48 2.38 -4.53 10.91
C VAL A 48 1.04 -3.82 10.90
N ILE A 49 0.19 -4.18 9.95
CA ILE A 49 -1.17 -3.68 9.82
C ILE A 49 -2.12 -4.85 9.99
N GLU A 50 -3.08 -4.72 10.89
CA GLU A 50 -4.11 -5.73 11.07
C GLU A 50 -4.92 -5.93 9.79
N SER A 51 -5.10 -7.19 9.39
CA SER A 51 -5.91 -7.55 8.22
C SER A 51 -7.35 -7.04 8.37
N PRO A 52 -7.91 -6.31 7.40
CA PRO A 52 -9.24 -5.73 7.50
C PRO A 52 -10.36 -6.76 7.30
N GLY A 53 -11.22 -6.90 8.30
CA GLY A 53 -12.51 -7.60 8.19
C GLY A 53 -12.38 -9.01 7.62
N PRO A 54 -13.15 -9.39 6.58
CA PRO A 54 -13.17 -10.76 6.07
C PRO A 54 -11.83 -11.16 5.43
N TRP A 55 -10.94 -10.22 5.11
CA TRP A 55 -9.63 -10.50 4.54
C TRP A 55 -8.68 -11.19 5.52
N ALA A 56 -8.92 -11.06 6.84
CA ALA A 56 -8.21 -11.81 7.87
C ALA A 56 -8.39 -13.34 7.75
N SER A 57 -9.46 -13.80 7.08
CA SER A 57 -9.70 -15.23 6.85
C SER A 57 -8.87 -15.83 5.73
N ILE A 58 -8.36 -14.99 4.82
CA ILE A 58 -7.54 -15.40 3.66
C ILE A 58 -6.07 -15.31 4.00
N TRP A 59 -5.71 -14.25 4.70
CA TRP A 59 -4.39 -14.06 5.22
C TRP A 59 -4.52 -13.93 6.74
N ALA A 60 -4.43 -15.07 7.43
CA ALA A 60 -4.42 -15.09 8.87
C ALA A 60 -3.15 -14.37 9.36
N GLY A 61 -3.29 -13.11 9.78
CA GLY A 61 -2.23 -12.37 10.43
C GLY A 61 -2.15 -10.89 10.09
N GLU A 62 -0.93 -10.40 10.24
CA GLU A 62 -0.51 -9.02 10.06
C GLU A 62 -0.02 -8.81 8.62
N TRP A 63 -0.55 -7.79 7.95
CA TRP A 63 0.00 -7.33 6.69
C TRP A 63 1.25 -6.51 6.96
N ARG A 64 2.33 -6.80 6.23
CA ARG A 64 3.56 -6.01 6.28
C ARG A 64 4.22 -5.97 4.90
N ASN A 65 5.15 -5.04 4.74
CA ASN A 65 6.02 -4.98 3.58
C ASN A 65 7.48 -4.93 4.04
N ASP A 66 8.21 -6.02 3.86
CA ASP A 66 9.60 -6.16 4.30
C ASP A 66 10.58 -5.25 3.53
N LEU A 67 10.15 -4.65 2.41
CA LEU A 67 10.94 -3.63 1.70
C LEU A 67 10.82 -2.23 2.32
N GLU A 68 9.88 -2.01 3.23
CA GLU A 68 9.63 -0.68 3.80
C GLU A 68 10.84 -0.07 4.52
N PRO A 69 11.59 -0.81 5.37
CA PRO A 69 12.81 -0.28 5.99
C PRO A 69 13.87 0.15 4.96
N ALA A 70 14.00 -0.60 3.86
CA ALA A 70 14.94 -0.29 2.79
C ALA A 70 14.50 0.93 1.97
N ALA A 71 13.20 1.04 1.68
CA ALA A 71 12.64 2.20 0.99
C ALA A 71 12.80 3.47 1.81
N GLU A 72 12.47 3.45 3.11
CA GLU A 72 12.65 4.57 4.03
C GLU A 72 14.12 4.92 4.25
N ARG A 73 15.03 3.92 4.23
CA ARG A 73 16.48 4.16 4.31
C ARG A 73 17.02 4.87 3.06
N LEU A 74 16.51 4.51 1.88
CA LEU A 74 16.89 5.07 0.59
C LEU A 74 16.29 6.47 0.38
N ALA A 75 15.04 6.67 0.77
CA ALA A 75 14.29 7.92 0.66
C ALA A 75 13.67 8.29 2.02
N PRO A 76 14.42 8.95 2.92
CA PRO A 76 13.96 9.29 4.27
C PRO A 76 12.64 10.09 4.31
N ASP A 77 12.38 10.90 3.28
CA ASP A 77 11.16 11.69 3.12
C ASP A 77 9.89 10.80 3.07
N LEU A 78 10.02 9.49 2.78
CA LEU A 78 8.89 8.54 2.86
C LEU A 78 8.34 8.43 4.28
N VAL A 79 9.17 8.56 5.32
CA VAL A 79 8.73 8.46 6.72
C VAL A 79 7.76 9.61 7.03
N GLU A 80 8.15 10.84 6.67
CA GLU A 80 7.33 12.03 6.88
C GLU A 80 6.05 11.99 6.03
N PHE A 81 6.18 11.59 4.76
CA PHE A 81 5.06 11.41 3.86
C PHE A 81 4.05 10.41 4.42
N ARG A 82 4.52 9.25 4.87
CA ARG A 82 3.70 8.22 5.48
C ARG A 82 2.98 8.74 6.72
N MET A 83 3.70 9.33 7.67
CA MET A 83 3.10 9.85 8.91
C MET A 83 2.02 10.89 8.63
N MET A 84 2.21 11.74 7.63
CA MET A 84 1.20 12.69 7.18
C MET A 84 -0.05 11.97 6.62
N VAL A 85 0.13 10.96 5.75
CA VAL A 85 -0.97 10.16 5.21
C VAL A 85 -1.73 9.45 6.33
N GLU A 86 -1.03 8.81 7.26
CA GLU A 86 -1.63 8.11 8.41
C GLU A 86 -2.43 9.06 9.30
N LYS A 87 -1.88 10.24 9.56
CA LYS A 87 -2.54 11.27 10.37
C LYS A 87 -3.83 11.78 9.71
N LEU A 88 -3.79 12.03 8.40
CA LEU A 88 -4.96 12.53 7.67
C LEU A 88 -6.05 11.47 7.56
N CYS A 89 -5.67 10.23 7.24
CA CYS A 89 -6.62 9.12 7.13
C CYS A 89 -7.09 8.58 8.48
N GLY A 90 -6.36 8.87 9.57
CA GLY A 90 -6.60 8.29 10.90
C GLY A 90 -6.39 6.78 10.96
N ARG A 91 -5.61 6.22 10.02
CA ARG A 91 -5.44 4.78 9.79
C ARG A 91 -4.01 4.48 9.32
N PRO A 92 -3.48 3.29 9.61
CA PRO A 92 -2.12 2.94 9.21
C PRO A 92 -1.98 2.83 7.70
N ALA A 93 -0.80 3.19 7.20
CA ALA A 93 -0.47 3.17 5.79
C ALA A 93 0.62 2.13 5.50
N MET A 94 0.41 1.35 4.43
CA MET A 94 1.29 0.30 3.95
C MET A 94 2.04 0.74 2.71
N LEU A 95 3.36 0.56 2.67
CA LEU A 95 4.11 0.75 1.43
C LEU A 95 3.59 -0.21 0.34
N ALA A 96 3.26 0.32 -0.84
CA ALA A 96 2.85 -0.49 -1.98
C ALA A 96 4.07 -0.92 -2.80
N GLY A 97 4.38 -2.22 -2.82
CA GLY A 97 5.54 -2.76 -3.53
C GLY A 97 6.86 -2.17 -3.01
N SER A 98 7.76 -1.76 -3.92
CA SER A 98 9.01 -1.06 -3.54
C SER A 98 8.83 0.45 -3.30
N GLY A 99 7.60 0.94 -3.24
CA GLY A 99 7.31 2.37 -3.16
C GLY A 99 7.33 3.10 -4.51
N SER A 100 7.10 4.41 -4.52
CA SER A 100 6.98 5.33 -3.37
C SER A 100 5.56 5.49 -2.81
N SER A 101 4.57 4.80 -3.38
CA SER A 101 3.16 4.93 -2.97
C SER A 101 2.85 4.20 -1.67
N TYR A 102 1.91 4.75 -0.90
CA TYR A 102 1.31 4.10 0.26
C TYR A 102 -0.17 3.80 0.02
N ALA A 103 -0.61 2.64 0.49
CA ALA A 103 -2.00 2.22 0.49
C ALA A 103 -2.60 2.34 1.90
N VAL A 104 -3.83 2.82 2.01
CA VAL A 104 -4.60 2.90 3.26
C VAL A 104 -5.95 2.24 3.06
N VAL A 105 -6.29 1.27 3.92
CA VAL A 105 -7.61 0.65 3.93
C VAL A 105 -8.58 1.55 4.70
N MET A 106 -9.71 1.86 4.09
CA MET A 106 -10.75 2.75 4.62
C MET A 106 -12.03 1.96 4.94
N PRO A 107 -12.85 2.45 5.89
CA PRO A 107 -14.06 1.73 6.30
C PRO A 107 -15.08 1.56 5.16
N ASP A 108 -15.17 2.55 4.27
CA ASP A 108 -16.10 2.58 3.14
C ASP A 108 -15.59 3.53 2.03
N SER A 109 -16.31 3.54 0.91
CA SER A 109 -15.94 4.32 -0.28
C SER A 109 -16.06 5.82 -0.09
N ASP A 110 -17.00 6.27 0.75
CA ASP A 110 -17.25 7.70 0.97
C ASP A 110 -16.14 8.29 1.83
N ALA A 111 -15.75 7.59 2.90
CA ALA A 111 -14.60 7.93 3.72
C ALA A 111 -13.31 7.92 2.89
N ALA A 112 -13.14 6.94 1.99
CA ALA A 112 -11.99 6.88 1.09
C ALA A 112 -11.94 8.08 0.13
N ALA A 113 -13.06 8.41 -0.51
CA ALA A 113 -13.15 9.52 -1.45
C ALA A 113 -12.90 10.87 -0.76
N ALA A 114 -13.46 11.08 0.44
CA ALA A 114 -13.26 12.30 1.21
C ALA A 114 -11.79 12.50 1.60
N ALA A 115 -11.13 11.46 2.13
CA ALA A 115 -9.72 11.53 2.51
C ALA A 115 -8.79 11.65 1.28
N ALA A 116 -9.07 10.95 0.19
CA ALA A 116 -8.32 11.11 -1.07
C ALA A 116 -8.42 12.54 -1.62
N THR A 117 -9.59 13.18 -1.54
CA THR A 117 -9.78 14.58 -1.93
C THR A 117 -8.93 15.53 -1.07
N GLN A 118 -8.89 15.32 0.25
CA GLN A 118 -8.06 16.12 1.15
C GLN A 118 -6.57 15.94 0.87
N LEU A 119 -6.14 14.70 0.62
CA LEU A 119 -4.75 14.39 0.24
C LEU A 119 -4.39 15.05 -1.10
N ALA A 120 -5.23 14.93 -2.12
CA ALA A 120 -4.99 15.52 -3.44
C ALA A 120 -4.95 17.05 -3.43
N ALA A 121 -5.49 17.70 -2.40
CA ALA A 121 -5.36 19.15 -2.21
C ALA A 121 -3.95 19.58 -1.72
N ILE A 122 -3.13 18.63 -1.25
CA ILE A 122 -1.74 18.88 -0.82
C ILE A 122 -0.86 18.99 -2.06
N LYS A 123 -0.16 20.13 -2.20
CA LYS A 123 0.65 20.44 -3.39
C LYS A 123 1.70 19.35 -3.64
N GLY A 124 1.67 18.78 -4.85
CA GLY A 124 2.63 17.77 -5.32
C GLY A 124 2.27 16.33 -4.93
N LEU A 125 1.25 16.13 -4.11
CA LEU A 125 0.75 14.80 -3.76
C LEU A 125 -0.29 14.36 -4.78
N THR A 126 -0.24 13.10 -5.20
CA THR A 126 -1.35 12.49 -5.97
C THR A 126 -2.02 11.40 -5.14
N ALA A 127 -3.36 11.46 -5.04
CA ALA A 127 -4.13 10.48 -4.28
C ALA A 127 -5.37 10.05 -5.06
N TRP A 128 -5.68 8.76 -4.98
CA TRP A 128 -6.88 8.16 -5.56
C TRP A 128 -7.55 7.24 -4.55
N SER A 129 -8.88 7.25 -4.52
CA SER A 129 -9.67 6.24 -3.84
C SER A 129 -10.18 5.20 -4.83
N GLY A 130 -10.26 3.94 -4.41
CA GLY A 130 -10.79 2.86 -5.23
C GLY A 130 -11.31 1.69 -4.41
N ARG A 131 -11.89 0.71 -5.10
CA ARG A 131 -12.28 -0.57 -4.51
C ARG A 131 -11.38 -1.68 -5.03
N VAL A 132 -10.89 -2.51 -4.12
CA VAL A 132 -10.13 -3.72 -4.44
C VAL A 132 -11.03 -4.93 -4.22
N SER A 133 -11.16 -5.78 -5.24
CA SER A 133 -11.85 -7.07 -5.17
C SER A 133 -11.06 -8.10 -5.95
N THR A 134 -11.24 -9.39 -5.64
CA THR A 134 -10.65 -10.48 -6.44
C THR A 134 -11.65 -11.07 -7.45
N ALA A 135 -12.84 -10.45 -7.60
CA ALA A 135 -13.76 -10.79 -8.67
C ALA A 135 -13.19 -10.32 -10.02
N PRO A 136 -13.34 -11.10 -11.12
CA PRO A 136 -12.91 -10.66 -12.44
C PRO A 136 -13.55 -9.30 -12.75
N GLN A 137 -12.72 -8.31 -13.10
CA GLN A 137 -13.21 -7.07 -13.68
C GLN A 137 -13.80 -7.42 -15.07
N GLU A 138 -15.12 -7.34 -15.22
CA GLU A 138 -15.72 -7.35 -16.55
C GLU A 138 -15.17 -6.13 -17.30
N ARG A 139 -14.25 -6.36 -18.25
CA ARG A 139 -13.83 -5.31 -19.17
C ARG A 139 -15.04 -5.02 -20.06
N SER A 140 -15.69 -3.88 -19.84
CA SER A 140 -16.61 -3.33 -20.84
C SER A 140 -15.79 -2.98 -22.07
N SER A 141 -15.81 -3.87 -23.06
CA SER A 141 -15.33 -3.57 -24.41
C SER A 141 -16.17 -2.41 -24.94
N THR A 142 -15.54 -1.25 -25.12
CA THR A 142 -16.07 -0.19 -26.00
C THR A 142 -15.42 -0.31 -27.36
#